data_AF-A0A7C3AA58-F1
#
_entry.id   AF-A0A7C3AA58-F1
#
_cell.length_a   1.000
_cell.length_b   1.000
_cell.length_c   1.000
_cell.angle_alpha   90.00
_cell.angle_beta   90.00
_cell.angle_gamma   90.00
#
_symmetry.space_group_name_H-M   'P 1'
#
loop_
_entity.id
_entity.type
_entity.pdbx_description
1 polymer ?
#
loop_
_entity_poly.entity_id
_entity_poly.type
_entity_poly.pdbx_seq_one_letter_code
_entity_poly.pdbx_strand_id
1 'polypeptide(L)'
;ELQTHAYRCRFIDTTTASPWRECYHPDHPMTRSDSRRTKMDLLRYVCEDTRLVTGCETGHDAAVPYVHYFEGMLSLGPYRVPDSGRDMARIWDEVPPPVETFQMGHRYRLPLWELVYHDCVVAQWYWGDYNNKLPKLWDKRDLFNVLYGTPPMFMFTRAYFNEHKARFAQSYNTVCPAVRAVGYSEMTDHKFLTPDRDVQQTTFANGVTITVNFGDKPYRMGDGTELKPVAHHVAGL
;
A
#
# COMPACT_ATOMS: atom_id res chain seq x y z
N GLU A 1 -3.50 -4.68 -31.85
CA GLU A 1 -3.29 -5.19 -30.48
C GLU A 1 -4.50 -4.93 -29.58
N LEU A 2 -4.96 -3.69 -29.40
CA LEU A 2 -6.12 -3.38 -28.54
C LEU A 2 -7.45 -4.04 -28.92
N GLN A 3 -7.68 -4.36 -30.20
CA GLN A 3 -8.87 -5.11 -30.63
C GLN A 3 -8.93 -6.53 -30.05
N THR A 4 -7.78 -7.14 -29.73
CA THR A 4 -7.70 -8.50 -29.19
C THR A 4 -7.21 -8.54 -27.75
N HIS A 5 -6.57 -7.47 -27.28
CA HIS A 5 -6.00 -7.31 -25.94
C HIS A 5 -6.36 -5.92 -25.40
N ALA A 6 -7.67 -5.69 -25.19
CA ALA A 6 -8.14 -4.43 -24.63
C ALA A 6 -7.56 -4.20 -23.23
N TYR A 7 -7.23 -2.94 -22.91
CA TYR A 7 -6.82 -2.57 -21.56
C TYR A 7 -7.95 -2.84 -20.58
N ARG A 8 -7.59 -3.34 -19.40
CA ARG A 8 -8.51 -3.53 -18.26
C ARG A 8 -8.27 -2.53 -17.14
N CYS A 9 -7.09 -1.93 -17.12
CA CYS A 9 -6.70 -0.91 -16.16
C CYS A 9 -5.92 0.20 -16.86
N ARG A 10 -5.89 1.37 -16.20
CA ARG A 10 -5.06 2.50 -16.61
C ARG A 10 -4.50 3.20 -15.39
N PHE A 11 -3.19 3.38 -15.40
CA PHE A 11 -2.48 4.21 -14.44
C PHE A 11 -2.23 5.58 -15.05
N ILE A 12 -2.63 6.64 -14.36
CA ILE A 12 -2.38 8.03 -14.77
C ILE A 12 -1.35 8.61 -13.83
N ASP A 13 -0.10 8.63 -14.27
CA ASP A 13 1.02 8.99 -13.41
C ASP A 13 0.96 10.45 -12.91
N THR A 14 1.56 10.71 -11.75
CA THR A 14 1.75 12.02 -11.11
C THR A 14 0.51 12.86 -10.78
N THR A 15 -0.69 12.47 -11.23
CA THR A 15 -1.87 13.35 -11.14
C THR A 15 -2.26 13.62 -9.68
N THR A 16 -2.16 12.61 -8.81
CA THR A 16 -2.38 12.73 -7.36
C THR A 16 -1.11 12.92 -6.53
N ALA A 17 0.08 12.75 -7.11
CA ALA A 17 1.36 13.01 -6.43
C ALA A 17 1.86 14.46 -6.63
N SER A 18 1.55 15.06 -7.77
CA SER A 18 1.98 16.42 -8.10
C SER A 18 1.07 17.44 -7.43
N PRO A 19 1.63 18.54 -6.87
CA PRO A 19 0.84 19.65 -6.35
C PRO A 19 -0.19 20.17 -7.36
N TRP A 20 -1.24 20.80 -6.87
CA TRP A 20 -2.10 21.62 -7.72
C TRP A 20 -1.35 22.89 -8.09
N ARG A 21 -1.08 23.05 -9.38
CA ARG A 21 -0.22 24.12 -9.90
C ARG A 21 -1.06 25.31 -10.32
N GLU A 22 -0.47 26.49 -10.24
CA GLU A 22 -1.01 27.70 -10.84
C GLU A 22 -0.39 27.91 -12.21
N CYS A 23 -1.11 28.58 -13.11
CA CYS A 23 -0.59 29.08 -14.36
C CYS A 23 -1.00 30.54 -14.55
N TYR A 24 -0.03 31.39 -14.87
CA TYR A 24 -0.22 32.83 -15.05
C TYR A 24 -0.13 33.25 -16.52
N HIS A 25 -0.02 32.29 -17.44
CA HIS A 25 0.01 32.58 -18.86
C HIS A 25 -1.37 33.07 -19.32
N PRO A 26 -1.46 34.16 -20.10
CA PRO A 26 -2.74 34.78 -20.46
C PRO A 26 -3.67 33.86 -21.25
N ASP A 27 -3.14 32.94 -22.06
CA ASP A 27 -3.94 32.01 -22.87
C ASP A 27 -4.51 30.81 -22.09
N HIS A 28 -3.95 30.51 -20.93
CA HIS A 28 -4.37 29.38 -20.10
C HIS A 28 -4.11 29.66 -18.61
N PRO A 29 -4.72 30.72 -18.05
CA PRO A 29 -4.60 31.03 -16.64
C PRO A 29 -5.30 29.92 -15.84
N MET A 30 -4.69 29.52 -14.73
CA MET A 30 -5.18 28.41 -13.93
C MET A 30 -4.88 28.65 -12.45
N THR A 31 -5.90 28.56 -11.60
CA THR A 31 -5.71 28.53 -10.15
C THR A 31 -5.43 27.11 -9.66
N ARG A 32 -5.03 26.94 -8.39
CA ARG A 32 -4.93 25.58 -7.80
C ARG A 32 -6.26 24.84 -7.81
N SER A 33 -7.37 25.54 -7.62
CA SER A 33 -8.72 24.96 -7.67
C SER A 33 -9.07 24.45 -9.07
N ASP A 34 -8.67 25.20 -10.10
CA ASP A 34 -8.82 24.77 -11.49
C ASP A 34 -7.92 23.57 -11.78
N SER A 35 -6.66 23.59 -11.33
CA SER A 35 -5.74 22.46 -11.47
C SER A 35 -6.30 21.20 -10.81
N ARG A 36 -6.84 21.31 -9.59
CA ARG A 36 -7.54 20.20 -8.92
C ARG A 36 -8.69 19.69 -9.78
N ARG A 37 -9.62 20.57 -10.17
CA ARG A 37 -10.82 20.20 -10.94
C ARG A 37 -10.44 19.47 -12.24
N THR A 38 -9.53 20.04 -13.03
CA THR A 38 -9.10 19.44 -14.31
C THR A 38 -8.39 18.09 -14.10
N LYS A 39 -7.58 17.96 -13.05
CA LYS A 39 -6.96 16.67 -12.69
C LYS A 39 -8.01 15.62 -12.31
N MET A 40 -9.06 16.00 -11.57
CA MET A 40 -10.15 15.09 -11.22
C MET A 40 -11.02 14.74 -12.43
N ASP A 41 -11.31 15.70 -13.31
CA ASP A 41 -12.01 15.45 -14.56
C ASP A 41 -11.26 14.46 -15.47
N LEU A 42 -9.93 14.54 -15.50
CA LEU A 42 -9.10 13.54 -16.19
C LEU A 42 -9.30 12.14 -15.60
N LEU A 43 -9.22 12.00 -14.27
CA LEU A 43 -9.40 10.70 -13.61
C LEU A 43 -10.84 10.17 -13.81
N ARG A 44 -11.83 11.05 -13.69
CA ARG A 44 -13.25 10.76 -13.93
C ARG A 44 -13.49 10.22 -15.34
N TYR A 45 -12.92 10.86 -16.36
CA TYR A 45 -12.99 10.36 -17.73
C TYR A 45 -12.44 8.93 -17.85
N VAL A 46 -11.30 8.65 -17.22
CA VAL A 46 -10.70 7.31 -17.29
C VAL A 46 -11.56 6.28 -16.55
N CYS A 47 -12.05 6.58 -15.35
CA CYS A 47 -12.82 5.60 -14.58
C CYS A 47 -14.27 5.43 -15.05
N GLU A 48 -15.00 6.51 -15.38
CA GLU A 48 -16.43 6.47 -15.71
C GLU A 48 -16.65 6.30 -17.22
N ASP A 49 -16.02 7.13 -18.04
CA ASP A 49 -16.30 7.16 -19.49
C ASP A 49 -15.59 6.00 -20.20
N THR A 50 -14.33 5.71 -19.84
CA THR A 50 -13.59 4.57 -20.42
C THR A 50 -13.78 3.26 -19.68
N ARG A 51 -14.37 3.29 -18.46
CA ARG A 51 -14.66 2.11 -17.62
C ARG A 51 -13.44 1.24 -17.31
N LEU A 52 -12.26 1.85 -17.21
CA LEU A 52 -11.04 1.15 -16.83
C LEU A 52 -10.84 1.18 -15.32
N VAL A 53 -10.28 0.10 -14.77
CA VAL A 53 -9.74 0.13 -13.41
C VAL A 53 -8.63 1.18 -13.37
N THR A 54 -8.92 2.30 -12.73
CA THR A 54 -8.11 3.51 -12.77
C THR A 54 -7.26 3.60 -11.52
N GLY A 55 -5.97 3.89 -11.67
CA GLY A 55 -5.09 4.20 -10.54
C GLY A 55 -4.17 5.38 -10.81
N CYS A 56 -3.55 5.87 -9.74
CA CYS A 56 -2.71 7.06 -9.78
C CYS A 56 -1.54 6.96 -8.78
N GLU A 57 -0.49 7.77 -9.01
CA GLU A 57 0.71 7.82 -8.16
C GLU A 57 0.43 8.54 -6.84
N THR A 58 0.95 7.99 -5.76
CA THR A 58 0.65 8.37 -4.38
C THR A 58 -0.87 8.41 -4.21
N GLY A 59 -1.44 9.44 -3.60
CA GLY A 59 -2.87 9.52 -3.40
C GLY A 59 -3.25 10.85 -2.76
N HIS A 60 -4.49 11.24 -3.00
CA HIS A 60 -5.09 12.44 -2.45
C HIS A 60 -6.58 12.17 -2.28
N ASP A 61 -7.16 12.58 -1.15
CA ASP A 61 -8.58 12.37 -0.83
C ASP A 61 -9.54 12.85 -1.94
N ALA A 62 -9.25 13.99 -2.57
CA ALA A 62 -10.01 14.55 -3.68
C ALA A 62 -10.19 13.58 -4.86
N ALA A 63 -9.28 12.63 -5.03
CA ALA A 63 -9.30 11.65 -6.11
C ALA A 63 -9.99 10.33 -5.76
N VAL A 64 -10.31 10.08 -4.47
CA VAL A 64 -10.96 8.84 -4.02
C VAL A 64 -12.21 8.50 -4.86
N PRO A 65 -13.10 9.45 -5.24
CA PRO A 65 -14.26 9.12 -6.08
C PRO A 65 -13.92 8.67 -7.51
N TYR A 66 -12.69 8.89 -7.97
CA TYR A 66 -12.30 8.77 -9.38
C TYR A 66 -11.17 7.76 -9.62
N VAL A 67 -10.77 7.00 -8.59
CA VAL A 67 -9.74 5.95 -8.70
C VAL A 67 -10.18 4.69 -7.96
N HIS A 68 -9.58 3.57 -8.34
CA HIS A 68 -9.79 2.26 -7.72
C HIS A 68 -8.56 1.84 -6.90
N TYR A 69 -7.37 2.36 -7.24
CA TYR A 69 -6.15 2.08 -6.49
C TYR A 69 -5.15 3.24 -6.54
N PHE A 70 -4.30 3.28 -5.54
CA PHE A 70 -3.19 4.19 -5.41
C PHE A 70 -1.88 3.41 -5.29
N GLU A 71 -0.89 3.77 -6.10
CA GLU A 71 0.47 3.26 -6.00
C GLU A 71 1.27 4.21 -5.10
N GLY A 72 1.91 3.72 -4.03
CA GLY A 72 2.79 4.53 -3.19
C GLY A 72 2.21 5.07 -1.87
N MET A 73 0.92 4.87 -1.58
CA MET A 73 0.31 5.30 -0.32
C MET A 73 0.86 4.57 0.92
N LEU A 74 1.43 3.36 0.74
CA LEU A 74 2.16 2.69 1.81
C LEU A 74 3.63 3.15 1.93
N SER A 75 4.17 3.93 1.00
CA SER A 75 5.58 4.29 1.06
C SER A 75 5.75 5.77 1.41
N LEU A 76 6.30 6.06 2.60
CA LEU A 76 6.64 7.40 3.04
C LEU A 76 7.77 7.99 2.17
N GLY A 77 7.43 8.95 1.32
CA GLY A 77 8.34 9.54 0.30
C GLY A 77 9.75 9.84 0.78
N PRO A 78 9.94 10.61 1.88
CA PRO A 78 11.27 10.98 2.38
C PRO A 78 12.14 9.83 2.89
N TYR A 79 11.56 8.64 3.11
CA TYR A 79 12.22 7.52 3.80
C TYR A 79 12.31 6.25 2.93
N ARG A 80 12.03 6.37 1.63
CA ARG A 80 12.28 5.30 0.65
C ARG A 80 13.79 5.12 0.43
N VAL A 81 14.18 4.03 -0.23
CA VAL A 81 15.57 3.86 -0.69
C VAL A 81 15.98 4.99 -1.65
N PRO A 82 17.28 5.36 -1.70
CA PRO A 82 17.81 6.32 -2.67
C PRO A 82 17.40 5.98 -4.10
N ASP A 83 17.07 7.01 -4.88
CA ASP A 83 16.64 6.92 -6.29
C ASP A 83 15.48 5.94 -6.56
N SER A 84 14.62 5.68 -5.57
CA SER A 84 13.47 4.76 -5.71
C SER A 84 12.59 5.03 -6.95
N GLY A 85 12.41 6.28 -7.37
CA GLY A 85 11.62 6.63 -8.56
C GLY A 85 12.33 6.44 -9.91
N ARG A 86 13.61 6.05 -9.93
CA ARG A 86 14.41 5.88 -11.16
C ARG A 86 15.14 4.54 -11.21
N ASP A 87 15.68 4.09 -10.09
CA ASP A 87 16.37 2.80 -9.96
C ASP A 87 15.44 1.76 -9.31
N MET A 88 14.42 1.39 -10.07
CA MET A 88 13.38 0.48 -9.58
C MET A 88 13.89 -0.97 -9.52
N ALA A 89 14.75 -1.39 -10.45
CA ALA A 89 15.18 -2.78 -10.61
C ALA A 89 16.25 -3.24 -9.59
N ARG A 90 17.06 -2.31 -9.05
CA ARG A 90 18.09 -2.66 -8.06
C ARG A 90 17.48 -3.22 -6.78
N ILE A 91 17.91 -4.41 -6.39
CA ILE A 91 17.63 -4.96 -5.06
C ILE A 91 18.64 -4.39 -4.06
N TRP A 92 18.16 -4.09 -2.85
CA TRP A 92 18.99 -3.60 -1.75
C TRP A 92 19.17 -4.69 -0.71
N ASP A 93 20.39 -5.23 -0.61
CA ASP A 93 20.73 -6.24 0.39
C ASP A 93 20.90 -5.61 1.78
N GLU A 94 21.51 -4.43 1.84
CA GLU A 94 21.63 -3.65 3.07
C GLU A 94 20.45 -2.70 3.23
N VAL A 95 19.94 -2.64 4.47
CA VAL A 95 18.79 -1.80 4.81
C VAL A 95 19.30 -0.42 5.21
N PRO A 96 18.96 0.66 4.47
CA PRO A 96 19.34 2.00 4.88
C PRO A 96 18.69 2.36 6.22
N PRO A 97 19.42 2.98 7.18
CA PRO A 97 18.86 3.33 8.49
C PRO A 97 17.56 4.15 8.44
N PRO A 98 17.38 5.12 7.50
CA PRO A 98 16.11 5.83 7.39
C PRO A 98 14.92 4.94 6.98
N VAL A 99 15.17 3.87 6.20
CA VAL A 99 14.14 2.91 5.81
C VAL A 99 13.75 2.05 7.02
N GLU A 100 14.75 1.51 7.73
CA GLU A 100 14.49 0.68 8.92
C GLU A 100 13.76 1.47 10.00
N THR A 101 14.23 2.69 10.25
CA THR A 101 13.65 3.60 11.22
C THR A 101 12.30 4.05 10.69
N PHE A 102 12.25 4.98 9.75
CA PHE A 102 11.02 5.73 9.50
C PHE A 102 10.03 5.01 8.58
N GLN A 103 10.50 4.32 7.53
CA GLN A 103 9.60 3.63 6.61
C GLN A 103 8.96 2.40 7.27
N MET A 104 9.77 1.61 7.97
CA MET A 104 9.39 0.30 8.52
C MET A 104 9.28 0.30 10.05
N GLY A 105 9.31 1.47 10.70
CA GLY A 105 9.20 1.64 12.14
C GLY A 105 7.77 1.45 12.64
N HIS A 106 7.37 0.19 12.88
CA HIS A 106 6.01 -0.17 13.29
C HIS A 106 5.55 0.54 14.57
N ARG A 107 6.46 0.90 15.50
CA ARG A 107 6.12 1.53 16.80
C ARG A 107 5.50 2.92 16.70
N TYR A 108 5.58 3.57 15.54
CA TYR A 108 5.02 4.91 15.32
C TYR A 108 4.32 5.04 13.97
N ARG A 109 4.14 3.94 13.26
CA ARG A 109 3.44 3.92 11.98
C ARG A 109 1.97 3.57 12.22
N LEU A 110 1.09 4.46 11.77
CA LEU A 110 -0.36 4.33 11.95
C LEU A 110 -1.05 4.25 10.58
N PRO A 111 -2.10 3.42 10.43
CA PRO A 111 -2.86 3.29 9.19
C PRO A 111 -3.90 4.43 9.02
N LEU A 112 -3.49 5.69 9.15
CA LEU A 112 -4.42 6.82 9.14
C LEU A 112 -5.25 6.90 7.85
N TRP A 113 -4.66 6.53 6.71
CA TRP A 113 -5.38 6.48 5.44
C TRP A 113 -6.42 5.36 5.43
N GLU A 114 -6.05 4.15 5.85
CA GLU A 114 -6.97 3.00 5.85
C GLU A 114 -8.13 3.21 6.83
N LEU A 115 -7.87 3.85 7.99
CA LEU A 115 -8.93 4.22 8.94
C LEU A 115 -10.00 5.17 8.37
N VAL A 116 -9.75 5.78 7.20
CA VAL A 116 -10.71 6.70 6.55
C VAL A 116 -11.21 6.13 5.22
N TYR A 117 -10.37 5.43 4.46
CA TYR A 117 -10.64 5.10 3.05
C TYR A 117 -10.39 3.63 2.68
N HIS A 118 -10.23 2.72 3.63
CA HIS A 118 -9.88 1.31 3.34
C HIS A 118 -10.87 0.63 2.39
N ASP A 119 -12.16 0.87 2.58
CA ASP A 119 -13.26 0.33 1.76
C ASP A 119 -13.58 1.18 0.53
N CYS A 120 -12.85 2.29 0.33
CA CYS A 120 -13.06 3.22 -0.78
C CYS A 120 -12.05 3.01 -1.91
N VAL A 121 -10.75 2.85 -1.58
CA VAL A 121 -9.67 2.77 -2.58
C VAL A 121 -8.52 1.90 -2.10
N VAL A 122 -8.00 1.06 -3.00
CA VAL A 122 -6.90 0.15 -2.67
C VAL A 122 -5.57 0.89 -2.60
N ALA A 123 -4.93 0.93 -1.43
CA ALA A 123 -3.58 1.47 -1.27
C ALA A 123 -2.50 0.41 -1.53
N GLN A 124 -1.42 0.79 -2.23
CA GLN A 124 -0.26 -0.06 -2.48
C GLN A 124 1.06 0.61 -2.06
N TRP A 125 2.13 -0.17 -1.99
CA TRP A 125 3.51 0.34 -1.90
C TRP A 125 3.89 1.15 -3.13
N TYR A 126 5.02 1.86 -3.04
CA TYR A 126 5.61 2.52 -4.20
C TYR A 126 6.37 1.49 -5.04
N TRP A 127 6.31 1.57 -6.37
CA TRP A 127 7.01 0.74 -7.36
C TRP A 127 8.54 0.83 -7.28
N GLY A 128 9.07 1.80 -6.52
CA GLY A 128 10.48 1.90 -6.14
C GLY A 128 10.80 1.35 -4.75
N ASP A 129 9.78 0.92 -4.01
CA ASP A 129 9.79 0.55 -2.60
C ASP A 129 8.77 -0.56 -2.33
N TYR A 130 8.75 -1.58 -3.20
CA TYR A 130 7.83 -2.73 -3.17
C TYR A 130 8.28 -3.80 -2.17
N ASN A 131 7.46 -4.84 -1.95
CA ASN A 131 7.70 -5.90 -0.94
C ASN A 131 9.10 -6.53 -1.07
N ASN A 132 9.48 -6.89 -2.30
CA ASN A 132 10.74 -7.58 -2.58
C ASN A 132 11.94 -6.66 -2.87
N LYS A 133 11.84 -5.34 -2.62
CA LYS A 133 12.94 -4.38 -2.86
C LYS A 133 14.11 -4.60 -1.91
N LEU A 134 13.81 -4.96 -0.67
CA LEU A 134 14.75 -5.22 0.43
C LEU A 134 14.43 -6.60 1.01
N PRO A 135 15.10 -7.68 0.59
CA PRO A 135 14.81 -9.03 1.05
C PRO A 135 14.83 -9.18 2.58
N LYS A 136 15.74 -8.48 3.28
CA LYS A 136 15.81 -8.45 4.76
C LYS A 136 14.55 -7.87 5.44
N LEU A 137 13.72 -7.13 4.72
CA LEU A 137 12.49 -6.50 5.22
C LEU A 137 11.22 -7.08 4.61
N TRP A 138 11.31 -8.09 3.75
CA TRP A 138 10.16 -8.59 2.99
C TRP A 138 9.08 -9.13 3.93
N ASP A 139 9.42 -9.97 4.90
CA ASP A 139 8.44 -10.50 5.87
C ASP A 139 7.75 -9.37 6.65
N LYS A 140 8.50 -8.34 7.03
CA LYS A 140 7.95 -7.17 7.73
C LYS A 140 6.97 -6.38 6.87
N ARG A 141 7.25 -6.24 5.56
CA ARG A 141 6.32 -5.60 4.60
C ARG A 141 5.07 -6.45 4.40
N ASP A 142 5.22 -7.78 4.32
CA ASP A 142 4.10 -8.71 4.26
C ASP A 142 3.21 -8.55 5.51
N LEU A 143 3.79 -8.42 6.70
CA LEU A 143 3.05 -8.16 7.93
C LEU A 143 2.34 -6.80 7.97
N PHE A 144 2.93 -5.73 7.41
CA PHE A 144 2.21 -4.46 7.24
C PHE A 144 1.04 -4.61 6.28
N ASN A 145 1.22 -5.32 5.17
CA ASN A 145 0.14 -5.59 4.24
C ASN A 145 -1.00 -6.37 4.90
N VAL A 146 -0.69 -7.40 5.69
CA VAL A 146 -1.68 -8.15 6.47
C VAL A 146 -2.39 -7.25 7.46
N LEU A 147 -1.65 -6.52 8.31
CA LEU A 147 -2.24 -5.65 9.34
C LEU A 147 -3.18 -4.60 8.73
N TYR A 148 -2.79 -4.02 7.60
CA TYR A 148 -3.54 -2.93 6.97
C TYR A 148 -4.56 -3.41 5.95
N GLY A 149 -4.65 -4.72 5.67
CA GLY A 149 -5.57 -5.27 4.68
C GLY A 149 -5.23 -4.90 3.23
N THR A 150 -3.98 -4.52 2.94
CA THR A 150 -3.58 -4.00 1.62
C THR A 150 -2.82 -5.05 0.80
N PRO A 151 -2.96 -5.09 -0.54
CA PRO A 151 -2.28 -6.07 -1.37
C PRO A 151 -0.76 -5.84 -1.42
N PRO A 152 0.05 -6.91 -1.59
CA PRO A 152 1.48 -6.76 -1.79
C PRO A 152 1.75 -6.17 -3.18
N MET A 153 2.86 -5.44 -3.31
CA MET A 153 3.40 -5.01 -4.58
C MET A 153 4.69 -5.78 -4.85
N PHE A 154 4.79 -6.35 -6.05
CA PHE A 154 5.98 -7.04 -6.50
C PHE A 154 6.51 -6.40 -7.76
N MET A 155 7.83 -6.31 -7.84
CA MET A 155 8.51 -5.92 -9.07
C MET A 155 9.72 -6.84 -9.26
N PHE A 156 9.82 -7.43 -10.44
CA PHE A 156 10.85 -8.41 -10.72
C PHE A 156 11.13 -8.49 -12.22
N THR A 157 12.34 -8.91 -12.55
CA THR A 157 12.62 -9.48 -13.87
C THR A 157 12.15 -10.93 -13.90
N ARG A 158 11.98 -11.49 -15.11
CA ARG A 158 11.63 -12.91 -15.27
C ARG A 158 12.67 -13.84 -14.61
N ALA A 159 13.96 -13.49 -14.72
CA ALA A 159 15.04 -14.26 -14.10
C ALA A 159 14.91 -14.29 -12.57
N TYR A 160 14.75 -13.12 -11.95
CA TYR A 160 14.60 -13.00 -10.50
C TYR A 160 13.36 -13.73 -9.97
N PHE A 161 12.23 -13.65 -10.71
CA PHE A 161 11.03 -14.42 -10.35
C PHE A 161 11.26 -15.93 -10.41
N ASN A 162 11.93 -16.42 -11.46
CA ASN A 162 12.19 -17.85 -11.60
C ASN A 162 13.12 -18.37 -10.48
N GLU A 163 14.11 -17.59 -10.08
CA GLU A 163 15.05 -17.92 -9.01
C GLU A 163 14.37 -17.94 -7.63
N HIS A 164 13.46 -16.99 -7.37
CA HIS A 164 12.86 -16.78 -6.04
C HIS A 164 11.37 -17.09 -5.98
N LYS A 165 10.85 -17.89 -6.91
CA LYS A 165 9.41 -18.18 -7.07
C LYS A 165 8.75 -18.63 -5.76
N ALA A 166 9.44 -19.45 -4.98
CA ALA A 166 8.93 -19.94 -3.69
C ALA A 166 8.73 -18.78 -2.69
N ARG A 167 9.63 -17.79 -2.64
CA ARG A 167 9.50 -16.63 -1.75
C ARG A 167 8.34 -15.72 -2.17
N PHE A 168 8.12 -15.52 -3.47
CA PHE A 168 6.94 -14.81 -3.96
C PHE A 168 5.64 -15.53 -3.59
N ALA A 169 5.59 -16.85 -3.77
CA ALA A 169 4.43 -17.65 -3.39
C ALA A 169 4.17 -17.60 -1.88
N GLN A 170 5.22 -17.63 -1.05
CA GLN A 170 5.10 -17.42 0.39
C GLN A 170 4.48 -16.06 0.72
N SER A 171 5.00 -14.96 0.16
CA SER A 171 4.46 -13.61 0.39
C SER A 171 2.97 -13.53 0.00
N TYR A 172 2.63 -14.05 -1.19
CA TYR A 172 1.26 -14.11 -1.66
C TYR A 172 0.35 -14.91 -0.71
N ASN A 173 0.78 -16.09 -0.26
CA ASN A 173 -0.01 -16.93 0.64
C ASN A 173 -0.12 -16.37 2.06
N THR A 174 0.88 -15.60 2.51
CA THR A 174 0.83 -14.86 3.78
C THR A 174 -0.17 -13.70 3.71
N VAL A 175 -0.14 -12.93 2.63
CA VAL A 175 -0.85 -11.64 2.57
C VAL A 175 -2.27 -11.77 2.01
N CYS A 176 -2.41 -12.41 0.85
CA CYS A 176 -3.65 -12.33 0.07
C CYS A 176 -4.90 -12.94 0.73
N PRO A 177 -4.83 -13.96 1.60
CA PRO A 177 -6.01 -14.43 2.32
C PRO A 177 -6.65 -13.34 3.19
N ALA A 178 -5.85 -12.59 3.95
CA ALA A 178 -6.33 -11.48 4.77
C ALA A 178 -6.92 -10.36 3.91
N VAL A 179 -6.20 -9.94 2.86
CA VAL A 179 -6.65 -8.88 1.94
C VAL A 179 -7.99 -9.22 1.28
N ARG A 180 -8.18 -10.47 0.86
CA ARG A 180 -9.47 -10.91 0.28
C ARG A 180 -10.61 -10.86 1.27
N ALA A 181 -10.34 -11.11 2.55
CA ALA A 181 -11.36 -11.10 3.58
C ALA A 181 -11.79 -9.69 3.95
N VAL A 182 -10.87 -8.72 3.95
CA VAL A 182 -11.14 -7.38 4.51
C VAL A 182 -11.11 -6.23 3.51
N GLY A 183 -10.57 -6.42 2.31
CA GLY A 183 -10.26 -5.33 1.37
C GLY A 183 -11.45 -4.55 0.79
N TYR A 184 -12.69 -4.88 1.18
CA TYR A 184 -13.91 -4.13 0.87
C TYR A 184 -14.73 -3.78 2.13
N SER A 185 -14.14 -3.90 3.31
CA SER A 185 -14.80 -3.68 4.60
C SER A 185 -14.10 -2.54 5.33
N GLU A 186 -14.82 -1.54 5.82
CA GLU A 186 -14.24 -0.42 6.57
C GLU A 186 -13.28 -0.90 7.67
N MET A 187 -12.10 -0.28 7.80
CA MET A 187 -11.23 -0.47 8.96
C MET A 187 -11.73 0.41 10.10
N THR A 188 -12.39 -0.18 11.08
CA THR A 188 -13.08 0.55 12.15
C THR A 188 -12.19 0.86 13.35
N ASP A 189 -11.09 0.14 13.54
CA ASP A 189 -10.19 0.31 14.69
C ASP A 189 -8.74 -0.09 14.38
N HIS A 190 -7.79 0.61 15.01
CA HIS A 190 -6.38 0.23 15.09
C HIS A 190 -5.87 0.50 16.51
N LYS A 191 -5.16 -0.46 17.10
CA LYS A 191 -4.60 -0.32 18.45
C LYS A 191 -3.29 -1.06 18.63
N PHE A 192 -2.49 -0.56 19.57
CA PHE A 192 -1.33 -1.25 20.12
C PHE A 192 -1.78 -2.13 21.29
N LEU A 193 -1.41 -3.41 21.28
CA LEU A 193 -1.74 -4.36 22.35
C LEU A 193 -0.65 -4.49 23.42
N THR A 194 0.55 -4.00 23.13
CA THR A 194 1.71 -4.01 24.05
C THR A 194 2.26 -2.60 24.26
N PRO A 195 2.85 -2.30 25.44
CA PRO A 195 3.42 -0.98 25.73
C PRO A 195 4.58 -0.57 24.80
N ASP A 196 5.36 -1.55 24.32
CA ASP A 196 6.44 -1.36 23.35
C ASP A 196 5.94 -1.17 21.90
N ARG A 197 4.63 -1.37 21.68
CA ARG A 197 3.93 -1.23 20.39
C ARG A 197 4.31 -2.25 19.32
N ASP A 198 4.97 -3.33 19.72
CA ASP A 198 5.40 -4.41 18.83
C ASP A 198 4.21 -5.27 18.37
N VAL A 199 3.15 -5.36 19.19
CA VAL A 199 1.91 -6.07 18.83
C VAL A 199 0.81 -5.07 18.51
N GLN A 200 0.21 -5.21 17.33
CA GLN A 200 -0.82 -4.33 16.81
C GLN A 200 -2.03 -5.12 16.34
N GLN A 201 -3.20 -4.51 16.43
CA GLN A 201 -4.45 -5.10 15.97
C GLN A 201 -5.26 -4.10 15.17
N THR A 202 -5.87 -4.57 14.08
CA THR A 202 -6.90 -3.87 13.31
C THR A 202 -8.21 -4.65 13.35
N THR A 203 -9.32 -3.91 13.35
CA THR A 203 -10.68 -4.47 13.30
C THR A 203 -11.40 -3.91 12.08
N PHE A 204 -12.17 -4.75 11.40
CA PHE A 204 -12.92 -4.38 10.22
C PHE A 204 -14.42 -4.54 10.44
N ALA A 205 -15.23 -3.78 9.71
CA ALA A 205 -16.69 -3.73 9.88
C ALA A 205 -17.40 -5.07 9.64
N ASN A 206 -16.77 -6.00 8.92
CA ASN A 206 -17.29 -7.36 8.72
C ASN A 206 -17.00 -8.32 9.90
N GLY A 207 -16.43 -7.81 11.01
CA GLY A 207 -16.12 -8.59 12.20
C GLY A 207 -14.74 -9.25 12.19
N VAL A 208 -13.99 -9.15 11.09
CA VAL A 208 -12.62 -9.69 11.02
C VAL A 208 -11.70 -8.84 11.88
N THR A 209 -10.84 -9.51 12.64
CA THR A 209 -9.79 -8.88 13.44
C THR A 209 -8.43 -9.46 13.05
N ILE A 210 -7.46 -8.60 12.76
CA ILE A 210 -6.10 -8.99 12.38
C ILE A 210 -5.14 -8.52 13.47
N THR A 211 -4.37 -9.45 14.04
CA THR A 211 -3.34 -9.14 15.03
C THR A 211 -1.97 -9.50 14.46
N VAL A 212 -1.02 -8.57 14.53
CA VAL A 212 0.35 -8.76 14.05
C VAL A 212 1.33 -8.54 15.20
N ASN A 213 2.29 -9.45 15.33
CA ASN A 213 3.43 -9.32 16.23
C ASN A 213 4.68 -9.02 15.39
N PHE A 214 5.16 -7.77 15.46
CA PHE A 214 6.41 -7.35 14.82
C PHE A 214 7.64 -7.57 15.71
N GLY A 215 7.46 -7.93 16.97
CA GLY A 215 8.50 -8.09 17.96
C GLY A 215 9.26 -9.41 17.85
N ASP A 216 10.25 -9.57 18.73
CA ASP A 216 11.13 -10.74 18.83
C ASP A 216 10.66 -11.77 19.89
N LYS A 217 9.60 -11.44 20.64
CA LYS A 217 9.03 -12.28 21.70
C LYS A 217 7.63 -12.75 21.35
N PRO A 218 7.23 -13.97 21.75
CA PRO A 218 5.84 -14.41 21.59
C PRO A 218 4.89 -13.53 22.40
N TYR A 219 3.68 -13.36 21.89
CA TYR A 219 2.59 -12.63 22.54
C TYR A 219 1.43 -13.59 22.82
N ARG A 220 0.94 -13.60 24.07
CA ARG A 220 -0.22 -14.41 24.44
C ARG A 220 -1.49 -13.56 24.31
N MET A 221 -2.37 -13.97 23.39
CA MET A 221 -3.65 -13.32 23.14
C MET A 221 -4.64 -13.61 24.27
N GLY A 222 -5.73 -12.82 24.34
CA GLY A 222 -6.73 -12.92 25.43
C GLY A 222 -7.49 -14.25 25.45
N ASP A 223 -7.55 -14.96 24.32
CA ASP A 223 -8.13 -16.31 24.18
C ASP A 223 -7.14 -17.44 24.54
N GLY A 224 -5.90 -17.08 24.92
CA GLY A 224 -4.84 -18.01 25.25
C GLY A 224 -3.96 -18.42 24.07
N THR A 225 -4.29 -18.03 22.83
CA THR A 225 -3.49 -18.29 21.63
C THR A 225 -2.12 -17.63 21.74
N GLU A 226 -1.05 -18.38 21.41
CA GLU A 226 0.31 -17.84 21.37
C GLU A 226 0.66 -17.38 19.96
N LEU A 227 0.81 -16.06 19.79
CA LEU A 227 1.25 -15.44 18.56
C LEU A 227 2.78 -15.32 18.55
N LYS A 228 3.43 -16.09 17.68
CA LYS A 228 4.89 -16.12 17.53
C LYS A 228 5.48 -14.75 17.15
N PRO A 229 6.80 -14.53 17.37
CA PRO A 229 7.52 -13.41 16.78
C PRO A 229 7.35 -13.36 15.26
N VAL A 230 7.28 -12.14 14.70
CA VAL A 230 7.19 -11.91 13.24
C VAL A 230 6.07 -12.75 12.60
N ALA A 231 4.88 -12.72 13.21
CA ALA A 231 3.73 -13.50 12.78
C ALA A 231 2.43 -12.70 12.84
N HIS A 232 1.38 -13.26 12.29
CA HIS A 232 0.03 -12.70 12.33
C HIS A 232 -0.99 -13.76 12.73
N HIS A 233 -2.12 -13.30 13.25
CA HIS A 233 -3.30 -14.09 13.55
C HIS A 233 -4.54 -13.36 13.02
N VAL A 234 -5.38 -14.07 12.27
CA VAL A 234 -6.65 -13.55 11.77
C VAL A 234 -7.79 -14.30 12.46
N ALA A 235 -8.74 -13.56 13.03
CA ALA A 235 -9.95 -14.09 13.64
C ALA A 235 -11.18 -13.56 12.91
N GLY A 236 -12.27 -14.34 12.91
CA GLY A 236 -13.53 -13.95 12.28
C GLY A 236 -13.63 -14.24 10.77
N LEU A 237 -12.77 -15.11 10.24
CA LEU A 237 -12.89 -15.67 8.88
C LEU A 237 -13.92 -16.79 8.79
#